data_AF-T1G8S1-F1
#
_entry.id   AF-T1G8S1-F1
#
_cell.length_a   1.000
_cell.length_b   1.000
_cell.length_c   1.000
_cell.angle_alpha   90.00
_cell.angle_beta   90.00
_cell.angle_gamma   90.00
#
_symmetry.space_group_name_H-M   'P 1'
#
loop_
_entity.id
_entity.type
_entity.pdbx_description
1 polymer ?
#
loop_
_entity_poly.entity_id
_entity_poly.type
_entity_poly.pdbx_seq_one_letter_code
_entity_poly.pdbx_strand_id
1 'polypeptide(L)'
;ILKQVRHPHIVSMHGLYESKDAVYIVTDLAGGGELFQQLLKKGNYTEKDAANLIRQMLEGLSYLHKCDIVHRDMKPENAKQLLFQTTDENASLMITDFGLSKILKNHDDVLTTACGTPGYVAPEVLLQTGYGKPVDLWSVGVITFTLLSGYTPFWGDDQASLFESIIAGKYEFDEDYWSDISDPAKDLINKLLTFEPSKRITADEALLHP
;
A
#
# COMPACT_ATOMS: atom_id res chain seq x y z
N ILE A 1 18.31 -5.83 -4.10
CA ILE A 1 17.28 -4.99 -3.46
C ILE A 1 17.19 -5.35 -1.98
N LEU A 2 16.62 -6.50 -1.64
CA LEU A 2 16.41 -6.94 -0.26
C LEU A 2 17.66 -7.05 0.65
N LYS A 3 18.88 -7.30 0.12
CA LYS A 3 20.12 -7.28 0.95
C LYS A 3 20.53 -5.88 1.40
N GLN A 4 20.04 -4.84 0.74
CA GLN A 4 20.46 -3.44 0.94
C GLN A 4 19.40 -2.60 1.67
N VAL A 5 18.17 -3.10 1.75
CA VAL A 5 17.07 -2.48 2.46
C VAL A 5 17.11 -2.92 3.91
N ARG A 6 17.17 -1.96 4.84
CA ARG A 6 17.03 -2.18 6.27
C ARG A 6 16.18 -1.07 6.86
N HIS A 7 14.96 -1.40 7.25
CA HIS A 7 14.01 -0.46 7.84
C HIS A 7 13.06 -1.22 8.79
N PRO A 8 12.67 -0.66 9.95
CA PRO A 8 11.82 -1.35 10.92
C PRO A 8 10.44 -1.78 10.38
N HIS A 9 9.91 -1.06 9.39
CA HIS A 9 8.63 -1.37 8.74
C HIS A 9 8.77 -2.14 7.43
N ILE A 10 9.95 -2.72 7.17
CA ILE A 10 10.23 -3.47 5.94
C ILE A 10 10.97 -4.76 6.28
N VAL A 11 10.49 -5.88 5.73
CA VAL A 11 11.18 -7.16 5.85
C VAL A 11 12.55 -7.10 5.19
N SER A 12 13.57 -7.42 5.98
CA SER A 12 14.96 -7.52 5.54
C SER A 12 15.29 -8.96 5.13
N MET A 13 16.15 -9.12 4.13
CA MET A 13 16.66 -10.44 3.74
C MET A 13 18.02 -10.70 4.36
N HIS A 14 18.09 -11.80 5.11
CA HIS A 14 19.29 -12.29 5.78
C HIS A 14 20.16 -13.16 4.87
N GLY A 15 19.53 -13.91 3.96
CA GLY A 15 20.22 -14.90 3.14
C GLY A 15 19.50 -15.22 1.84
N LEU A 16 20.29 -15.63 0.85
CA LEU A 16 19.82 -16.16 -0.42
C LEU A 16 20.62 -17.44 -0.69
N TYR A 17 19.92 -18.55 -0.83
CA TYR A 17 20.52 -19.85 -1.12
C TYR A 17 19.88 -20.42 -2.37
N GLU A 18 20.68 -21.02 -3.24
CA GLU A 18 20.21 -21.58 -4.50
C GLU A 18 20.56 -23.06 -4.56
N SER A 19 19.60 -23.85 -5.00
CA SER A 19 19.74 -25.26 -5.34
C SER A 19 19.37 -25.45 -6.81
N LYS A 20 19.59 -26.65 -7.35
CA LYS A 20 19.28 -26.94 -8.77
C LYS A 20 17.81 -26.71 -9.13
N ASP A 21 16.91 -26.89 -8.17
CA ASP A 21 15.47 -26.89 -8.40
C ASP A 21 14.73 -25.75 -7.68
N ALA A 22 15.42 -24.99 -6.82
CA ALA A 22 14.77 -23.98 -5.97
C ALA A 22 15.73 -22.89 -5.48
N VAL A 23 15.16 -21.69 -5.31
CA VAL A 23 15.78 -20.55 -4.63
C VAL A 23 15.13 -20.37 -3.27
N TYR A 24 15.94 -20.29 -2.22
CA TYR A 24 15.53 -20.08 -0.84
C TYR A 24 15.93 -18.67 -0.41
N ILE A 25 14.93 -17.89 0.00
CA ILE A 25 15.11 -16.53 0.50
C ILE A 25 14.85 -16.55 2.01
N VAL A 26 15.86 -16.18 2.80
CA VAL A 26 15.75 -16.11 4.27
C VAL A 26 15.51 -14.66 4.67
N THR A 27 14.40 -14.40 5.34
CA THR A 27 13.95 -13.05 5.72
C THR A 27 13.56 -12.97 7.19
N ASP A 28 13.20 -11.77 7.65
CA ASP A 28 12.51 -11.62 8.94
C ASP A 28 11.23 -12.45 8.99
N LEU A 29 10.97 -13.04 10.16
CA LEU A 29 9.72 -13.74 10.44
C LEU A 29 8.68 -12.73 10.95
N ALA A 30 7.55 -12.62 10.26
CA ALA A 30 6.42 -11.81 10.68
C ALA A 30 5.25 -12.74 11.05
N GLY A 31 5.18 -13.12 12.33
CA GLY A 31 4.25 -14.14 12.83
C GLY A 31 2.93 -13.60 13.36
N GLY A 32 2.75 -12.28 13.37
CA GLY A 32 1.57 -11.60 13.91
C GLY A 32 0.31 -11.71 13.05
N GLY A 33 0.43 -12.23 11.83
CA GLY A 33 -0.69 -12.41 10.93
C GLY A 33 -1.08 -11.12 10.20
N GLU A 34 -2.16 -11.23 9.43
CA GLU A 34 -2.56 -10.25 8.43
C GLU A 34 -3.24 -9.02 9.04
N LEU A 35 -2.97 -7.83 8.48
CA LEU A 35 -3.52 -6.55 8.96
C LEU A 35 -5.05 -6.61 9.18
N PHE A 36 -5.83 -6.90 8.15
CA PHE A 36 -7.30 -6.91 8.25
C PHE A 36 -7.81 -7.99 9.21
N GLN A 37 -7.17 -9.15 9.28
CA GLN A 37 -7.59 -10.20 10.22
C GLN A 37 -7.35 -9.78 11.67
N GLN A 38 -6.27 -9.07 11.95
CA GLN A 38 -6.00 -8.54 13.29
C GLN A 38 -6.97 -7.40 13.64
N LEU A 39 -7.32 -6.56 12.67
CA LEU A 39 -8.33 -5.52 12.88
C LEU A 39 -9.71 -6.10 13.19
N LEU A 40 -10.13 -7.15 12.49
CA LEU A 40 -11.40 -7.85 12.77
C LEU A 40 -11.43 -8.52 14.16
N LYS A 41 -10.27 -8.89 14.71
CA LYS A 41 -10.15 -9.44 16.06
C LYS A 41 -10.11 -8.36 17.14
N LYS A 42 -9.73 -7.13 16.78
CA LYS A 42 -9.65 -5.99 17.70
C LYS A 42 -11.07 -5.53 18.00
N GLY A 43 -11.49 -5.60 19.26
CA GLY A 43 -12.86 -5.22 19.66
C GLY A 43 -13.16 -3.74 19.47
N ASN A 44 -12.15 -2.88 19.62
CA ASN A 44 -12.25 -1.44 19.37
C ASN A 44 -11.14 -1.02 18.40
N TYR A 45 -11.51 -0.27 17.36
CA TYR A 45 -10.61 0.31 16.38
C TYR A 45 -10.95 1.78 16.17
N THR A 46 -9.95 2.65 16.25
CA THR A 46 -10.12 4.11 16.17
C THR A 46 -9.38 4.71 14.99
N GLU A 47 -9.76 5.92 14.59
CA GLU A 47 -9.02 6.69 13.57
C GLU A 47 -7.54 6.87 13.95
N LYS A 48 -7.22 6.97 15.25
CA LYS A 48 -5.84 7.03 15.75
C LYS A 48 -5.07 5.72 15.51
N ASP A 49 -5.73 4.57 15.65
CA ASP A 49 -5.13 3.28 15.29
C ASP A 49 -4.84 3.23 13.79
N ALA A 50 -5.79 3.69 12.95
CA ALA A 50 -5.60 3.79 11.51
C ALA A 50 -4.42 4.71 11.16
N ALA A 51 -4.37 5.92 11.69
CA ALA A 51 -3.29 6.87 11.48
C ALA A 51 -1.92 6.29 11.85
N ASN A 52 -1.82 5.53 12.96
CA ASN A 52 -0.58 4.86 13.35
C ASN A 52 -0.13 3.79 12.35
N LEU A 53 -1.07 3.05 11.76
CA LEU A 53 -0.77 2.06 10.73
C LEU A 53 -0.36 2.74 9.41
N ILE A 54 -1.10 3.76 8.98
CA ILE A 54 -0.78 4.54 7.78
C ILE A 54 0.60 5.19 7.91
N ARG A 55 0.94 5.76 9.06
CA ARG A 55 2.27 6.35 9.32
C ARG A 55 3.39 5.32 9.14
N GLN A 56 3.25 4.12 9.70
CA GLN A 56 4.26 3.06 9.56
C GLN A 56 4.42 2.61 8.09
N MET A 57 3.32 2.51 7.34
CA MET A 57 3.38 2.21 5.90
C MET A 57 4.09 3.32 5.12
N LEU A 58 3.76 4.59 5.40
CA LEU A 58 4.37 5.75 4.76
C LEU A 58 5.86 5.88 5.10
N GLU A 59 6.28 5.56 6.34
CA GLU A 59 7.70 5.50 6.74
C GLU A 59 8.46 4.44 5.92
N GLY A 60 7.88 3.24 5.79
CA GLY A 60 8.44 2.18 4.93
C GLY A 60 8.53 2.60 3.47
N LEU A 61 7.47 3.17 2.90
CA LEU A 61 7.46 3.62 1.50
C LEU A 61 8.42 4.79 1.27
N SER A 62 8.49 5.77 2.18
CA SER A 62 9.45 6.87 2.12
C SER A 62 10.88 6.35 2.06
N TYR A 63 11.23 5.36 2.90
CA TYR A 63 12.54 4.72 2.86
C TYR A 63 12.81 4.05 1.50
N LEU A 64 11.86 3.25 0.99
CA LEU A 64 12.02 2.59 -0.32
C LEU A 64 12.19 3.60 -1.45
N HIS A 65 11.38 4.65 -1.44
CA HIS A 65 11.39 5.71 -2.44
C HIS A 65 12.70 6.50 -2.42
N LYS A 66 13.32 6.70 -1.25
CA LYS A 66 14.67 7.29 -1.12
C LYS A 66 15.77 6.38 -1.66
N CYS A 67 15.55 5.07 -1.67
CA CYS A 67 16.43 4.10 -2.29
C CYS A 67 16.13 3.86 -3.79
N ASP A 68 15.25 4.66 -4.40
CA ASP A 68 14.76 4.48 -5.78
C ASP A 68 14.12 3.10 -6.04
N ILE A 69 13.57 2.52 -4.99
CA ILE A 69 12.80 1.28 -5.04
C ILE A 69 11.32 1.66 -5.02
N VAL A 70 10.59 1.22 -6.03
CA VAL A 70 9.12 1.30 -6.06
C VAL A 70 8.59 -0.07 -5.68
N HIS A 71 7.64 -0.13 -4.74
CA HIS A 71 7.07 -1.40 -4.30
C HIS A 71 6.24 -2.04 -5.42
N ARG A 72 5.40 -1.23 -6.08
CA ARG A 72 4.56 -1.56 -7.26
C ARG A 72 3.38 -2.49 -7.00
N ASP A 73 3.29 -3.08 -5.81
CA ASP A 73 2.22 -4.01 -5.46
C ASP A 73 1.64 -3.76 -4.06
N MET A 74 1.41 -2.50 -3.70
CA MET A 74 0.69 -2.19 -2.46
C MET A 74 -0.80 -2.51 -2.67
N LYS A 75 -1.36 -3.52 -2.01
CA LYS A 75 -2.80 -3.86 -2.07
C LYS A 75 -3.30 -4.32 -0.70
N PRO A 76 -4.57 -4.12 -0.32
CA PRO A 76 -5.15 -4.67 0.91
C PRO A 76 -5.49 -6.16 0.84
N GLU A 77 -5.62 -6.78 -0.35
CA GLU A 77 -5.56 -8.25 -0.46
C GLU A 77 -4.15 -8.80 -0.16
N ASN A 78 -3.13 -7.92 -0.16
CA ASN A 78 -1.82 -8.18 0.43
C ASN A 78 -1.84 -7.94 1.95
N ALA A 79 -2.97 -8.21 2.61
CA ALA A 79 -3.03 -8.41 4.07
C ALA A 79 -2.00 -9.46 4.53
N LYS A 80 -1.63 -10.42 3.66
CA LYS A 80 -0.50 -11.35 3.83
C LYS A 80 0.88 -10.72 3.82
N GLN A 81 1.00 -9.50 3.29
CA GLN A 81 2.27 -8.77 3.19
C GLN A 81 2.41 -7.64 4.19
N LEU A 82 1.30 -7.14 4.75
CA LEU A 82 1.28 -6.24 5.89
C LEU A 82 1.12 -7.08 7.14
N LEU A 83 2.24 -7.64 7.58
CA LEU A 83 2.27 -8.55 8.71
C LEU A 83 2.69 -7.80 9.95
N PHE A 84 1.98 -8.06 11.04
CA PHE A 84 2.48 -7.67 12.35
C PHE A 84 3.70 -8.54 12.69
N GLN A 85 4.73 -7.92 13.26
CA GLN A 85 5.94 -8.63 13.67
C GLN A 85 5.62 -9.75 14.68
N THR A 86 4.74 -9.45 15.63
CA THR A 86 4.29 -10.34 16.71
C THR A 86 2.77 -10.27 16.85
N THR A 87 2.19 -11.13 17.69
CA THR A 87 0.76 -11.10 18.03
C THR A 87 0.42 -10.08 19.12
N ASP A 88 1.37 -9.25 19.53
CA ASP A 88 1.17 -8.28 20.61
C ASP A 88 0.29 -7.11 20.14
N GLU A 89 -0.47 -6.50 21.05
CA GLU A 89 -1.40 -5.40 20.72
C GLU A 89 -0.72 -4.18 20.08
N ASN A 90 0.58 -3.97 20.33
CA ASN A 90 1.39 -2.87 19.82
C ASN A 90 2.44 -3.33 18.79
N ALA A 91 2.25 -4.50 18.18
CA ALA A 91 3.20 -5.02 17.21
C ALA A 91 3.40 -4.04 16.04
N SER A 92 4.65 -3.90 15.60
CA SER A 92 4.98 -3.09 14.43
C SER A 92 4.46 -3.73 13.16
N LEU A 93 3.94 -2.91 12.25
CA LEU A 93 3.57 -3.32 10.90
C LEU A 93 4.84 -3.45 10.06
N MET A 94 4.98 -4.57 9.36
CA MET A 94 6.02 -4.79 8.36
C MET A 94 5.42 -4.97 6.97
N ILE A 95 6.02 -4.29 6.00
CA ILE A 95 5.80 -4.53 4.57
C ILE A 95 6.70 -5.69 4.15
N THR A 96 6.10 -6.76 3.63
CA THR A 96 6.76 -8.01 3.25
C THR A 96 6.56 -8.31 1.76
N ASP A 97 7.45 -9.15 1.19
CA ASP A 97 7.46 -9.63 -0.20
C ASP A 97 7.79 -8.61 -1.31
N PHE A 98 9.06 -8.63 -1.72
CA PHE A 98 9.61 -7.83 -2.83
C PHE A 98 9.73 -8.63 -4.13
N GLY A 99 8.99 -9.73 -4.28
CA GLY A 99 9.09 -10.64 -5.45
C GLY A 99 8.91 -9.96 -6.81
N LEU A 100 8.25 -8.79 -6.85
CA LEU A 100 8.00 -7.98 -8.05
C LEU A 100 8.66 -6.59 -8.02
N SER A 101 9.38 -6.23 -6.95
CA SER A 101 9.99 -4.90 -6.83
C SER A 101 11.17 -4.74 -7.78
N LYS A 102 11.20 -3.65 -8.55
CA LYS A 102 12.26 -3.39 -9.54
C LYS A 102 12.90 -2.02 -9.30
N ILE A 103 14.23 -1.98 -9.34
CA ILE A 103 15.02 -0.74 -9.32
C ILE A 103 14.73 0.00 -10.62
N LEU A 104 14.24 1.24 -10.54
CA LEU A 104 14.16 2.13 -11.68
C LEU A 104 15.58 2.60 -11.99
N LYS A 105 16.21 2.05 -13.03
CA LYS A 105 17.55 2.50 -13.45
C LYS A 105 17.50 3.73 -14.36
N ASN A 106 16.34 4.04 -14.95
CA ASN A 106 16.05 5.24 -15.72
C ASN A 106 14.58 5.64 -15.49
N HIS A 107 14.25 6.93 -15.67
CA HIS A 107 12.89 7.48 -15.56
C HIS A 107 11.88 6.90 -16.58
N ASP A 108 12.34 6.13 -17.58
CA ASP A 108 11.58 5.66 -18.73
C ASP A 108 11.41 4.12 -18.82
N ASP A 109 11.73 3.37 -17.77
CA ASP A 109 11.55 1.90 -17.81
C ASP A 109 10.05 1.55 -17.74
N VAL A 110 9.41 1.44 -18.90
CA VAL A 110 8.04 0.93 -19.11
C VAL A 110 8.04 -0.59 -19.11
N LEU A 111 7.20 -1.21 -18.27
CA LEU A 111 6.99 -2.65 -18.17
C LEU A 111 5.50 -2.95 -18.18
N THR A 112 5.15 -3.92 -19.01
CA THR A 112 3.85 -4.11 -19.63
C THR A 112 3.04 -5.26 -19.02
N THR A 113 3.22 -5.57 -17.73
CA THR A 113 2.59 -6.77 -17.14
C THR A 113 1.47 -6.40 -16.17
N ALA A 114 0.23 -6.52 -16.64
CA ALA A 114 -0.98 -6.43 -15.83
C ALA A 114 -1.10 -7.68 -14.94
N CYS A 115 -0.51 -7.64 -13.75
CA CYS A 115 -0.69 -8.65 -12.71
C CYS A 115 -1.17 -7.97 -11.44
N GLY A 116 -2.49 -7.96 -11.21
CA GLY A 116 -3.02 -7.49 -9.95
C GLY A 116 -4.53 -7.62 -9.78
N THR A 117 -4.96 -7.70 -8.51
CA THR A 117 -6.37 -7.50 -8.15
C THR A 117 -6.78 -6.07 -8.51
N PRO A 118 -7.85 -5.90 -9.31
CA PRO A 118 -8.16 -4.64 -9.99
C PRO A 118 -8.44 -3.45 -9.07
N GLY A 119 -9.00 -3.63 -7.86
CA GLY A 119 -9.58 -2.54 -7.04
C GLY A 119 -8.62 -1.51 -6.44
N TYR A 120 -7.31 -1.76 -6.49
CA TYR A 120 -6.28 -0.97 -5.79
C TYR A 120 -5.24 -0.37 -6.73
N VAL A 121 -5.40 -0.67 -8.02
CA VAL A 121 -4.46 -0.29 -9.06
C VAL A 121 -4.65 1.19 -9.38
N ALA A 122 -3.55 1.94 -9.46
CA ALA A 122 -3.61 3.35 -9.83
C ALA A 122 -4.07 3.52 -11.30
N PRO A 123 -4.80 4.60 -11.65
CA PRO A 123 -5.34 4.79 -12.99
C PRO A 123 -4.26 4.75 -14.09
N GLU A 124 -3.07 5.29 -13.82
CA GLU A 124 -1.95 5.30 -14.76
C GLU A 124 -1.40 3.90 -15.09
N VAL A 125 -1.56 2.94 -14.17
CA VAL A 125 -1.18 1.54 -14.40
C VAL A 125 -2.18 0.87 -15.34
N LEU A 126 -3.48 1.15 -15.17
CA LEU A 126 -4.53 0.67 -16.09
C LEU A 126 -4.41 1.28 -17.48
N LEU A 127 -4.08 2.58 -17.54
CA LEU A 127 -3.92 3.33 -18.79
C LEU A 127 -2.56 3.08 -19.47
N GLN A 128 -1.65 2.33 -18.83
CA GLN A 128 -0.29 2.05 -19.33
C GLN A 128 0.51 3.33 -19.67
N THR A 129 0.22 4.44 -19.00
CA THR A 129 0.86 5.75 -19.27
C THR A 129 2.16 5.97 -18.50
N GLY A 130 2.54 5.01 -17.67
CA GLY A 130 3.75 5.02 -16.87
C GLY A 130 3.47 4.67 -15.42
N TYR A 131 4.48 4.18 -14.72
CA TYR A 131 4.40 3.88 -13.29
C TYR A 131 5.67 4.34 -12.59
N GLY A 132 5.54 4.74 -11.33
CA GLY A 132 6.64 5.26 -10.51
C GLY A 132 6.24 5.32 -9.04
N LYS A 133 7.02 6.02 -8.22
CA LYS A 133 6.75 6.18 -6.77
C LYS A 133 5.28 6.53 -6.43
N PRO A 134 4.56 7.37 -7.20
CA PRO A 134 3.17 7.73 -6.89
C PRO A 134 2.15 6.57 -6.87
N VAL A 135 2.42 5.44 -7.54
CA VAL A 135 1.46 4.31 -7.57
C VAL A 135 1.28 3.67 -6.19
N ASP A 136 2.36 3.68 -5.39
CA ASP A 136 2.33 3.17 -4.02
C ASP A 136 1.43 4.06 -3.14
N LEU A 137 1.39 5.37 -3.41
CA LEU A 137 0.58 6.34 -2.64
C LEU A 137 -0.91 6.27 -2.98
N TRP A 138 -1.26 5.98 -4.23
CA TRP A 138 -2.64 5.66 -4.58
C TRP A 138 -3.14 4.47 -3.76
N SER A 139 -2.33 3.42 -3.71
CA SER A 139 -2.63 2.21 -2.97
C SER A 139 -2.80 2.47 -1.48
N VAL A 140 -1.94 3.31 -0.88
CA VAL A 140 -2.13 3.77 0.51
C VAL A 140 -3.44 4.52 0.66
N GLY A 141 -3.83 5.38 -0.28
CA GLY A 141 -5.13 6.06 -0.27
C GLY A 141 -6.30 5.08 -0.23
N VAL A 142 -6.28 4.04 -1.07
CA VAL A 142 -7.34 3.02 -1.07
C VAL A 142 -7.36 2.21 0.23
N ILE A 143 -6.18 1.87 0.78
CA ILE A 143 -6.06 1.19 2.07
C ILE A 143 -6.61 2.07 3.20
N THR A 144 -6.20 3.34 3.28
CA THR A 144 -6.69 4.31 4.28
C THR A 144 -8.21 4.45 4.22
N PHE A 145 -8.78 4.59 3.02
CA PHE A 145 -10.22 4.64 2.83
C PHE A 145 -10.91 3.39 3.38
N THR A 146 -10.39 2.21 3.03
CA THR A 146 -10.96 0.92 3.46
C THR A 146 -10.84 0.72 4.97
N LEU A 147 -9.73 1.14 5.58
CA LEU A 147 -9.52 1.04 7.03
C LEU A 147 -10.50 1.89 7.82
N LEU A 148 -10.86 3.07 7.32
CA LEU A 148 -11.75 4.00 8.03
C LEU A 148 -13.24 3.69 7.83
N SER A 149 -13.61 3.13 6.68
CA SER A 149 -15.03 2.96 6.30
C SER A 149 -15.50 1.51 6.19
N GLY A 150 -14.58 0.55 6.06
CA GLY A 150 -14.91 -0.86 5.88
C GLY A 150 -15.29 -1.27 4.45
N TYR A 151 -15.31 -0.33 3.48
CA TYR A 151 -15.56 -0.60 2.07
C TYR A 151 -14.52 0.06 1.16
N THR A 152 -14.48 -0.31 -0.12
CA THR A 152 -13.51 0.24 -1.08
C THR A 152 -14.05 1.48 -1.78
N PRO A 153 -13.21 2.50 -2.08
CA PRO A 153 -13.65 3.72 -2.76
C PRO A 153 -14.08 3.48 -4.22
N PHE A 154 -13.58 2.42 -4.85
CA PHE A 154 -13.93 2.02 -6.22
C PHE A 154 -14.55 0.63 -6.20
N TRP A 155 -15.59 0.44 -7.01
CA TRP A 155 -16.33 -0.81 -7.10
C TRP A 155 -16.98 -0.97 -8.48
N GLY A 156 -17.19 -2.21 -8.90
CA GLY A 156 -17.94 -2.57 -10.10
C GLY A 156 -18.43 -4.03 -10.02
N ASP A 157 -19.53 -4.32 -10.72
CA ASP A 157 -20.11 -5.68 -10.81
C ASP A 157 -19.18 -6.68 -11.52
N ASP A 158 -18.28 -6.17 -12.35
CA ASP A 158 -17.25 -6.93 -13.07
C ASP A 158 -15.92 -6.15 -13.13
N GLN A 159 -14.89 -6.78 -13.70
CA GLN A 159 -13.57 -6.14 -13.81
C GLN A 159 -13.58 -4.89 -14.70
N ALA A 160 -14.41 -4.87 -15.74
CA ALA A 160 -14.45 -3.76 -16.69
C ALA A 160 -15.05 -2.51 -16.02
N SER A 161 -16.19 -2.66 -15.37
CA SER A 161 -16.87 -1.61 -14.60
C SER A 161 -16.02 -1.10 -13.43
N LEU A 162 -15.28 -1.99 -12.75
CA LEU A 162 -14.33 -1.57 -11.72
C LEU A 162 -13.19 -0.73 -12.30
N PHE A 163 -12.64 -1.11 -13.45
CA PHE A 163 -11.61 -0.31 -14.12
C PHE A 163 -12.15 1.05 -14.58
N GLU A 164 -13.38 1.10 -15.09
CA GLU A 164 -14.05 2.35 -15.43
C GLU A 164 -14.22 3.25 -14.20
N SER A 165 -14.60 2.71 -13.05
CA SER A 165 -14.69 3.44 -11.77
C SER A 165 -13.34 4.03 -11.35
N ILE A 166 -12.27 3.24 -11.42
CA ILE A 166 -10.90 3.69 -11.08
C ILE A 166 -10.42 4.77 -12.05
N ILE A 167 -10.61 4.58 -13.36
CA ILE A 167 -10.19 5.52 -14.40
C ILE A 167 -11.02 6.82 -14.31
N ALA A 168 -12.29 6.75 -13.93
CA ALA A 168 -13.09 7.93 -13.65
C ALA A 168 -12.54 8.72 -12.45
N GLY A 169 -11.86 8.05 -11.51
CA GLY A 169 -11.27 8.66 -10.32
C GLY A 169 -12.29 9.29 -9.39
N LYS A 170 -13.56 8.88 -9.50
CA LYS A 170 -14.67 9.40 -8.70
C LYS A 170 -15.01 8.39 -7.62
N TYR A 171 -14.92 8.84 -6.38
CA TYR A 171 -15.37 8.12 -5.20
C TYR A 171 -16.06 9.12 -4.27
N GLU A 172 -16.87 8.62 -3.35
CA GLU A 172 -17.68 9.45 -2.45
C GLU A 172 -17.48 8.99 -1.00
N PHE A 173 -17.52 9.96 -0.09
CA PHE A 173 -17.54 9.71 1.36
C PHE A 173 -18.99 9.60 1.80
N ASP A 174 -19.53 8.38 1.78
CA ASP A 174 -20.91 8.10 2.16
C ASP A 174 -21.18 8.54 3.60
N GLU A 175 -22.19 9.40 3.81
CA GLU A 175 -22.51 9.99 5.11
C GLU A 175 -22.78 8.93 6.19
N ASP A 176 -23.31 7.76 5.81
CA ASP A 176 -23.61 6.66 6.74
C ASP A 176 -22.34 6.12 7.43
N TYR A 177 -21.18 6.22 6.77
CA TYR A 177 -19.90 5.70 7.29
C TYR A 177 -18.90 6.82 7.62
N TRP A 178 -19.01 7.97 6.97
CA TRP A 178 -18.00 9.04 7.02
C TRP A 178 -18.43 10.26 7.83
N SER A 179 -19.63 10.27 8.41
CA SER A 179 -20.13 11.36 9.25
C SER A 179 -19.24 11.61 10.48
N ASP A 180 -18.73 10.55 11.11
CA ASP A 180 -17.89 10.63 12.31
C ASP A 180 -16.37 10.65 12.01
N ILE A 181 -15.96 10.55 10.74
CA ILE A 181 -14.55 10.57 10.33
C ILE A 181 -14.08 12.01 10.09
N SER A 182 -12.89 12.33 10.61
CA SER A 182 -12.36 13.69 10.59
C SER A 182 -12.10 14.25 9.18
N ASP A 183 -12.24 15.57 9.02
CA ASP A 183 -11.89 16.25 7.77
C ASP A 183 -10.41 16.09 7.38
N PRO A 184 -9.43 16.12 8.32
CA PRO A 184 -8.04 15.80 8.01
C PRO A 184 -7.85 14.41 7.38
N ALA A 185 -8.56 13.39 7.85
CA ALA A 185 -8.47 12.05 7.25
C ALA A 185 -9.01 12.04 5.80
N LYS A 186 -10.14 12.72 5.55
CA LYS A 186 -10.70 12.88 4.21
C LYS A 186 -9.77 13.67 3.29
N ASP A 187 -9.13 14.73 3.80
CA ASP A 187 -8.15 15.54 3.06
C ASP A 187 -6.91 14.73 2.67
N LEU A 188 -6.37 13.92 3.58
CA LEU A 188 -5.26 13.02 3.28
C LEU A 188 -5.63 12.02 2.18
N ILE A 189 -6.83 11.42 2.25
CA ILE A 189 -7.32 10.50 1.22
C ILE A 189 -7.45 11.20 -0.13
N ASN A 190 -8.01 12.41 -0.19
CA ASN A 190 -8.10 13.20 -1.42
C ASN A 190 -6.73 13.44 -2.06
N LYS A 191 -5.72 13.76 -1.25
CA LYS A 191 -4.33 13.97 -1.69
C LYS A 191 -3.66 12.68 -2.18
N LEU A 192 -3.95 11.54 -1.56
CA LEU A 192 -3.45 10.22 -1.96
C LEU A 192 -4.14 9.68 -3.21
N LEU A 193 -5.47 9.86 -3.34
CA LEU A 193 -6.28 9.43 -4.47
C LEU A 193 -6.41 10.52 -5.54
N THR A 194 -5.39 11.36 -5.68
CA THR A 194 -5.32 12.31 -6.79
C THR A 194 -4.99 11.57 -8.08
N PHE A 195 -5.83 11.75 -9.09
CA PHE A 195 -5.72 11.08 -10.39
C PHE A 195 -4.38 11.35 -11.08
N GLU A 196 -4.00 12.64 -11.20
CA GLU A 196 -2.72 13.02 -11.82
C GLU A 196 -1.53 12.62 -10.93
N PRO A 197 -0.65 11.69 -11.37
CA PRO A 197 0.43 11.17 -10.51
C PRO A 197 1.45 12.24 -10.09
N SER A 198 1.62 13.30 -10.89
CA SER A 198 2.52 14.43 -10.60
C SER A 198 1.99 15.38 -9.54
N LYS A 199 0.67 15.38 -9.29
CA LYS A 199 0.00 16.18 -8.25
C LYS A 199 -0.30 15.37 -7.00
N ARG A 200 -0.17 14.05 -7.07
CA ARG A 200 -0.39 13.14 -5.95
C ARG A 200 0.67 13.36 -4.89
N ILE A 201 0.23 13.45 -3.64
CA ILE A 201 1.12 13.67 -2.49
C ILE A 201 2.18 12.57 -2.41
N THR A 202 3.41 12.93 -2.05
CA THR A 202 4.50 11.98 -1.82
C THR A 202 4.45 11.39 -0.41
N ALA A 203 5.19 10.29 -0.17
CA ALA A 203 5.26 9.69 1.17
C ALA A 203 5.82 10.66 2.21
N ASP A 204 6.84 11.45 1.86
CA ASP A 204 7.44 12.43 2.77
C ASP A 204 6.47 13.57 3.12
N GLU A 205 5.68 14.06 2.15
CA GLU A 205 4.66 15.07 2.40
C GLU A 205 3.48 14.50 3.21
N ALA A 206 3.06 13.26 2.94
CA ALA A 206 1.98 12.61 3.68
C ALA A 206 2.34 12.36 5.14
N LEU A 207 3.62 12.12 5.46
CA LEU A 207 4.11 12.00 6.84
C LEU A 207 4.07 13.33 7.63
N LEU A 208 3.98 14.47 6.93
CA LEU A 208 3.85 15.80 7.54
C LEU A 208 2.39 16.26 7.63
N HIS A 209 1.45 15.45 7.15
CA HIS A 209 0.02 15.76 7.23
C HIS A 209 -0.44 15.81 8.70
N PRO A 210 -1.28 16.79 9.10
CA PRO A 210 -1.83 16.88 10.45
C PRO A 210 -2.72 15.69 10.82
#